data_AF-A0A7X8WJ15-F1
#
_entry.id   AF-A0A7X8WJ15-F1
#
_cell.length_a   1.000
_cell.length_b   1.000
_cell.length_c   1.000
_cell.angle_alpha   90.00
_cell.angle_beta   90.00
_cell.angle_gamma   90.00
#
_symmetry.space_group_name_H-M   'P 1'
#
loop_
_entity.id
_entity.type
_entity.pdbx_description
1 polymer ?
#
loop_
_entity_poly.entity_id
_entity_poly.type
_entity_poly.pdbx_seq_one_letter_code
_entity_poly.pdbx_strand_id
1 'polypeptide(L)'
;MVEKQIYQKVLNNTKVKRPVVKNSLQAFLVGGIIALLGQALLDFYQLVVNLEEKVATSLMSITLVFLASLLTGLGIYDRIGQFAGAGSIIPITGFSNSMTSAALESKSEGIVLGIMTNMFKLA
;
A
#
# COMPACT_ATOMS: atom_id res chain seq x y z
N MET A 1 -1.86 18.57 -40.97
CA MET A 1 -0.92 17.45 -40.67
C MET A 1 0.34 17.91 -39.91
N VAL A 2 0.91 19.08 -40.22
CA VAL A 2 2.11 19.64 -39.55
C VAL A 2 1.90 19.91 -38.05
N GLU A 3 0.71 20.36 -37.66
CA GLU A 3 0.34 20.69 -36.27
C GLU A 3 0.41 19.49 -35.32
N LYS A 4 -0.07 18.31 -35.76
CA LYS A 4 0.04 17.05 -35.00
C LYS A 4 1.50 16.63 -34.77
N GLN A 5 2.39 16.90 -35.73
CA GLN A 5 3.80 16.55 -35.61
C GLN A 5 4.51 17.46 -34.60
N ILE A 6 4.23 18.76 -34.62
CA ILE A 6 4.77 19.72 -33.65
C ILE A 6 4.28 19.38 -32.25
N TYR A 7 2.99 19.08 -32.09
CA TYR A 7 2.40 18.65 -30.82
C TYR A 7 3.08 17.40 -30.24
N GLN A 8 3.31 16.38 -31.07
CA GLN A 8 4.01 15.16 -30.64
C GLN A 8 5.49 15.40 -30.29
N LYS A 9 6.15 16.34 -30.98
CA LYS A 9 7.55 16.71 -30.70
C LYS A 9 7.70 17.43 -29.36
N VAL A 10 6.75 18.32 -29.03
CA VAL A 10 6.66 18.96 -27.71
C VAL A 10 6.37 17.92 -26.63
N LEU A 11 5.40 17.03 -26.84
CA LEU A 11 5.11 15.95 -25.88
C LEU A 11 6.30 15.03 -25.61
N ASN A 12 7.06 14.67 -26.63
CA ASN A 12 8.22 13.80 -26.48
C ASN A 12 9.41 14.51 -25.82
N ASN A 13 9.57 15.83 -26.01
CA ASN A 13 10.63 16.61 -25.37
C ASN A 13 10.32 16.93 -23.89
N THR A 14 9.04 17.02 -23.50
CA THR A 14 8.64 17.26 -22.11
C THR A 14 8.37 15.96 -21.33
N LYS A 15 8.47 14.79 -21.97
CA LYS A 15 8.28 13.49 -21.32
C LYS A 15 9.43 13.18 -20.37
N VAL A 16 9.17 13.33 -19.07
CA VAL A 16 10.05 12.85 -18.01
C VAL A 16 10.29 11.35 -18.19
N LYS A 17 11.54 10.95 -18.46
CA LYS A 17 11.92 9.54 -18.53
C LYS A 17 11.74 8.90 -17.16
N ARG A 18 10.72 8.08 -17.00
CA ARG A 18 10.47 7.32 -15.77
C ARG A 18 11.50 6.18 -15.71
N PRO A 19 12.29 6.03 -14.64
CA PRO A 19 13.26 4.95 -14.52
C PRO A 19 12.54 3.64 -14.20
N VAL A 20 11.90 3.03 -15.20
CA VAL A 20 11.02 1.85 -15.06
C VAL A 20 11.74 0.71 -14.32
N VAL A 21 12.95 0.35 -14.75
CA VAL A 21 13.73 -0.75 -14.16
C VAL A 21 14.02 -0.52 -12.67
N LYS A 22 14.41 0.71 -12.31
CA LYS A 22 14.69 1.08 -10.91
C LYS A 22 13.44 0.96 -10.05
N ASN A 23 12.32 1.52 -10.53
CA ASN A 23 11.05 1.48 -9.81
C ASN A 23 10.51 0.05 -9.68
N SER A 24 10.65 -0.77 -10.71
CA SER A 24 10.25 -2.18 -10.68
C SER A 24 11.07 -2.97 -9.67
N LEU A 25 12.39 -2.74 -9.60
CA LEU A 25 13.24 -3.41 -8.62
C LEU A 25 12.89 -2.98 -7.18
N GLN A 26 12.68 -1.68 -6.95
CA GLN A 26 12.24 -1.18 -5.64
C GLN A 26 10.88 -1.76 -5.23
N ALA A 27 9.92 -1.80 -6.16
CA ALA A 27 8.60 -2.37 -5.90
C ALA A 27 8.68 -3.88 -5.59
N PHE A 28 9.50 -4.63 -6.34
CA PHE A 28 9.72 -6.05 -6.09
C PHE A 28 10.35 -6.31 -4.72
N LEU A 29 11.39 -5.55 -4.37
CA LEU A 29 12.08 -5.71 -3.08
C LEU A 29 11.16 -5.39 -1.91
N VAL A 30 10.43 -4.27 -1.95
CA VAL A 30 9.54 -3.90 -0.85
C VAL A 30 8.34 -4.84 -0.75
N GLY A 31 7.70 -5.15 -1.87
CA GLY A 31 6.59 -6.11 -1.89
C GLY A 31 7.03 -7.51 -1.43
N GLY A 32 8.22 -7.94 -1.86
CA GLY A 32 8.82 -9.21 -1.43
C GLY A 32 9.16 -9.23 0.06
N ILE A 33 9.68 -8.14 0.63
CA ILE A 33 9.92 -8.04 2.07
C ILE A 33 8.60 -8.12 2.86
N ILE A 34 7.55 -7.43 2.40
CA ILE A 34 6.23 -7.49 3.04
C ILE A 34 5.66 -8.93 2.97
N ALA A 35 5.78 -9.59 1.82
CA ALA A 35 5.35 -10.98 1.66
C ALA A 35 6.15 -11.94 2.55
N LEU A 36 7.47 -11.74 2.66
CA LEU A 36 8.33 -12.52 3.54
C LEU A 36 7.96 -12.33 5.02
N LEU A 37 7.63 -11.11 5.43
CA LEU A 37 7.11 -10.83 6.78
C LEU A 37 5.77 -11.50 7.03
N GLY A 38 4.87 -11.53 6.04
CA GLY A 38 3.61 -12.25 6.11
C GLY A 38 3.81 -13.75 6.26
N GLN A 39 4.71 -14.34 5.47
CA GLN A 39 5.05 -15.76 5.59
C GLN A 39 5.67 -16.06 6.96
N ALA A 40 6.59 -15.22 7.44
CA ALA A 40 7.21 -15.41 8.76
C ALA A 40 6.18 -15.33 9.90
N LEU A 41 5.18 -14.45 9.81
CA LEU A 41 4.07 -14.39 10.76
C LEU A 41 3.18 -15.64 10.69
N LEU A 42 2.88 -16.12 9.48
CA LEU A 42 2.10 -17.33 9.28
C LEU A 42 2.81 -18.54 9.88
N ASP A 43 4.09 -18.71 9.56
CA ASP A 43 4.94 -19.79 10.08
C ASP A 43 5.04 -19.70 11.61
N PHE A 44 5.16 -18.49 12.18
CA PHE A 44 5.14 -18.29 13.62
C PHE A 44 3.83 -18.78 14.25
N TYR A 45 2.69 -18.40 13.68
CA TYR A 45 1.38 -18.83 14.19
C TYR A 45 1.15 -20.34 14.04
N GLN A 46 1.63 -20.96 12.97
CA GLN A 46 1.48 -22.39 12.74
C GLN A 46 2.47 -23.22 13.58
N LEU A 47 3.76 -22.86 13.59
CA LEU A 47 4.81 -23.69 14.18
C LEU A 47 5.03 -23.42 15.67
N VAL A 48 4.90 -22.17 16.13
CA VAL A 48 5.14 -21.80 17.53
C VAL A 48 3.85 -21.86 18.33
N VAL A 49 2.77 -21.30 17.78
CA VAL A 49 1.47 -21.23 18.48
C VAL A 49 0.60 -22.47 18.22
N ASN A 50 0.97 -23.35 17.27
CA ASN A 50 0.23 -24.57 16.90
C ASN A 50 -1.23 -24.28 16.51
N LEU A 51 -1.46 -23.18 15.79
CA LEU A 51 -2.79 -22.82 15.30
C LEU A 51 -3.11 -23.53 13.99
N GLU A 52 -4.39 -23.86 13.80
CA GLU A 52 -4.91 -24.33 12.52
C GLU A 52 -4.64 -23.31 11.42
N GLU A 53 -4.28 -23.77 10.22
CA GLU A 53 -3.90 -22.95 9.06
C GLU A 53 -4.89 -21.81 8.78
N LYS A 54 -6.19 -22.09 8.87
CA LYS A 54 -7.23 -21.09 8.62
C LYS A 54 -7.22 -19.96 9.67
N VAL A 55 -7.01 -20.32 10.94
CA VAL A 55 -6.94 -19.37 12.05
C VAL A 55 -5.63 -18.58 11.99
N ALA A 56 -4.52 -19.26 11.71
CA ALA A 56 -3.20 -18.64 11.55
C ALA A 56 -3.18 -17.61 10.40
N THR A 57 -3.77 -17.94 9.24
CA THR A 57 -3.87 -17.04 8.09
C THR A 57 -4.71 -15.80 8.41
N SER A 58 -5.81 -15.98 9.14
CA SER A 58 -6.66 -14.87 9.59
C SER A 58 -5.91 -13.94 10.54
N LEU A 59 -5.20 -14.51 11.53
CA LEU A 59 -4.39 -13.73 12.48
C LEU A 59 -3.22 -13.00 11.80
N MET A 60 -2.53 -13.65 10.87
CA MET A 60 -1.47 -13.03 10.07
C MET A 60 -2.00 -11.82 9.28
N SER A 61 -3.14 -11.96 8.62
CA SER A 61 -3.78 -10.86 7.90
C SER A 61 -4.20 -9.71 8.83
N ILE A 62 -4.81 -10.03 9.99
CA ILE A 62 -5.21 -9.04 11.00
C ILE A 62 -3.99 -8.28 11.53
N THR A 63 -2.91 -8.99 11.88
CA THR A 63 -1.68 -8.38 12.41
C THR A 63 -1.04 -7.45 11.37
N LEU A 64 -0.97 -7.87 10.10
CA LEU A 64 -0.43 -7.03 9.02
C LEU A 64 -1.28 -5.77 8.79
N VAL A 65 -2.61 -5.91 8.76
CA VAL A 65 -3.53 -4.78 8.62
C VAL A 65 -3.41 -3.83 9.82
N PHE A 66 -3.35 -4.35 11.03
CA PHE A 66 -3.20 -3.55 12.23
C PHE A 66 -1.88 -2.76 12.23
N LEU A 67 -0.76 -3.42 11.94
CA LEU A 67 0.55 -2.77 11.87
C LEU A 67 0.59 -1.71 10.77
N ALA A 68 0.02 -1.99 9.60
CA ALA A 68 -0.06 -1.01 8.51
C ALA A 68 -0.90 0.21 8.92
N SER A 69 -2.10 0.01 9.47
CA SER A 69 -2.96 1.10 9.97
C SER A 69 -2.26 1.92 11.06
N LEU A 70 -1.56 1.27 11.99
CA LEU A 70 -0.82 1.97 13.05
C LEU A 70 0.32 2.82 12.47
N LEU A 71 1.13 2.25 11.58
CA LEU A 71 2.23 2.97 10.92
C LEU A 71 1.71 4.11 10.03
N THR A 72 0.52 3.96 9.45
CA THR A 72 -0.17 5.00 8.67
C THR A 72 -0.61 6.15 9.57
N GLY A 73 -1.25 5.85 10.70
CA GLY A 73 -1.63 6.87 11.70
C GLY A 73 -0.44 7.64 12.29
N LEU A 74 0.74 7.01 12.34
CA LEU A 74 2.00 7.64 12.74
C LEU A 74 2.69 8.40 11.59
N GLY A 75 2.19 8.33 10.36
CA GLY A 75 2.78 8.96 9.17
C GLY A 75 4.08 8.31 8.67
N ILE A 76 4.40 7.11 9.15
CA ILE A 76 5.60 6.35 8.75
C ILE A 76 5.31 5.55 7.48
N TYR A 77 4.14 4.93 7.39
CA TYR A 77 3.79 4.09 6.24
C TYR A 77 3.74 4.89 4.94
N ASP A 78 3.22 6.12 4.95
CA ASP A 78 3.19 6.97 3.76
C ASP A 78 4.60 7.29 3.22
N ARG A 79 5.61 7.44 4.10
CA ARG A 79 7.02 7.63 3.68
C ARG A 79 7.59 6.37 3.04
N ILE A 80 7.25 5.21 3.62
CA ILE A 80 7.61 3.91 3.03
C ILE A 80 6.97 3.77 1.66
N GLY A 81 5.70 4.16 1.51
CA GLY A 81 4.98 4.08 0.25
C GLY A 81 5.53 4.99 -0.85
N GLN A 82 5.96 6.20 -0.50
CA GLN A 82 6.63 7.10 -1.46
C GLN A 82 7.95 6.52 -1.99
N PHE A 83 8.67 5.77 -1.15
CA PHE A 83 9.92 5.10 -1.54
C PHE A 83 9.68 3.78 -2.29
N ALA A 84 8.71 3.00 -1.85
CA ALA A 84 8.39 1.67 -2.36
C ALA A 84 7.57 1.68 -3.66
N GLY A 85 6.84 2.77 -3.91
CA GLY A 85 5.91 2.90 -5.02
C GLY A 85 4.87 1.77 -4.99
N ALA A 86 4.72 1.06 -6.11
CA ALA A 86 3.75 -0.02 -6.24
C ALA A 86 3.97 -1.18 -5.23
N GLY A 87 5.19 -1.36 -4.71
CA GLY A 87 5.53 -2.47 -3.82
C GLY A 87 4.82 -2.45 -2.47
N SER A 88 4.46 -1.27 -1.95
CA SER A 88 3.71 -1.13 -0.69
C SER A 88 2.19 -1.02 -0.90
N ILE A 89 1.75 -0.83 -2.14
CA ILE A 89 0.33 -0.62 -2.51
C ILE A 89 -0.34 -1.97 -2.84
N ILE A 90 0.38 -2.89 -3.48
CA ILE A 90 -0.15 -4.19 -3.91
C ILE A 90 -0.50 -5.14 -2.74
N PRO A 91 0.30 -5.26 -1.66
CA PRO A 91 -0.04 -6.13 -0.53
C PRO A 91 -1.24 -5.62 0.29
N ILE A 92 -1.82 -6.47 1.15
CA ILE A 92 -2.95 -6.11 2.04
C ILE A 92 -2.65 -4.90 2.94
N THR A 93 -1.38 -4.65 3.24
CA THR A 93 -0.91 -3.48 3.98
C THR A 93 -1.15 -2.17 3.22
N GLY A 94 -1.12 -2.19 1.89
CA GLY A 94 -1.45 -1.05 1.03
C GLY A 94 -2.93 -0.67 1.09
N PHE A 95 -3.81 -1.68 1.07
CA PHE A 95 -5.25 -1.48 1.31
C PHE A 95 -5.49 -0.83 2.69
N SER A 96 -4.86 -1.36 3.73
CA SER A 96 -4.95 -0.82 5.09
C SER A 96 -4.47 0.64 5.17
N ASN A 97 -3.36 1.00 4.51
CA ASN A 97 -2.89 2.38 4.42
C ASN A 97 -3.93 3.29 3.77
N SER A 98 -4.42 2.94 2.58
CA SER A 98 -5.43 3.75 1.87
C SER A 98 -6.70 3.96 2.70
N MET A 99 -7.21 2.90 3.34
CA MET A 99 -8.40 2.97 4.19
C MET A 99 -8.16 3.85 5.44
N THR A 100 -6.98 3.73 6.05
CA THR A 100 -6.61 4.51 7.24
C THR A 100 -6.40 5.99 6.89
N SER A 101 -5.73 6.28 5.78
CA SER A 101 -5.53 7.65 5.30
C SER A 101 -6.87 8.32 4.94
N ALA A 102 -7.78 7.59 4.29
CA ALA A 102 -9.15 8.05 4.01
C ALA A 102 -9.93 8.38 5.29
N ALA A 103 -9.81 7.53 6.31
CA ALA A 103 -10.41 7.76 7.62
C ALA A 103 -9.81 8.99 8.33
N LEU A 104 -8.49 9.19 8.23
CA LEU A 104 -7.81 10.34 8.85
C LEU A 104 -8.18 11.67 8.17
N GLU A 105 -8.29 11.67 6.83
CA GLU A 105 -8.64 12.87 6.07
C GLU A 105 -10.09 13.30 6.30
N SER A 106 -11.02 12.34 6.38
CA SER A 106 -12.45 12.58 6.66
C SER A 106 -12.79 12.75 8.14
N LYS A 107 -11.79 12.79 9.03
CA LYS A 107 -12.00 12.92 10.49
C LYS A 107 -12.78 14.19 10.87
N SER A 108 -12.62 15.28 10.11
CA SER A 108 -13.30 16.56 10.35
C SER A 108 -14.82 16.48 10.16
N GLU A 109 -15.32 15.52 9.38
CA GLU A 109 -16.74 15.29 9.11
C GLU A 109 -17.43 14.44 10.21
N GLY A 110 -16.69 14.04 11.25
CA GLY A 110 -17.17 13.26 12.38
C GLY A 110 -17.05 11.74 12.20
N ILE A 111 -17.40 10.97 13.24
CA ILE A 111 -17.17 9.50 13.27
C ILE A 111 -18.07 8.78 12.26
N VAL A 112 -19.36 9.07 12.25
CA VAL A 112 -20.33 8.35 11.42
C VAL A 112 -20.35 8.88 9.99
N LEU A 113 -20.48 10.19 9.82
CA LEU A 113 -20.63 10.83 8.50
C LEU A 113 -19.29 11.06 7.79
N GLY A 114 -18.18 11.06 8.52
CA GLY A 114 -16.83 11.18 8.00
C GLY A 114 -16.11 9.85 7.91
N ILE A 115 -15.63 9.36 9.05
CA ILE A 115 -14.73 8.19 9.13
C ILE A 115 -15.38 6.93 8.54
N MET A 116 -16.55 6.52 9.02
CA MET A 116 -17.18 5.25 8.62
C MET A 116 -17.64 5.21 7.17
N THR A 117 -18.20 6.32 6.68
CA THR A 117 -18.74 6.44 5.31
C THR A 117 -17.65 6.65 4.27
N ASN A 118 -16.56 7.34 4.59
CA ASN A 118 -15.54 7.70 3.61
C ASN A 118 -14.33 6.76 3.61
N MET A 119 -14.05 6.01 4.68
CA MET A 119 -12.91 5.08 4.71
C MET A 119 -12.95 4.02 3.58
N PHE A 120 -14.15 3.64 3.11
CA PHE A 120 -14.34 2.68 2.03
C PHE A 120 -14.58 3.30 0.65
N LYS A 121 -14.71 4.64 0.54
CA LYS A 121 -14.90 5.29 -0.77
C LYS A 121 -13.62 5.36 -1.61
N LEU A 122 -12.47 5.32 -0.95
CA LEU A 122 -11.13 5.35 -1.56
C LEU A 122 -10.59 3.94 -1.89
N ALA A 123 -11.27 2.89 -1.44
CA ALA A 123 -10.87 1.50 -1.59
C ALA A 123 -11.46 0.83 -2.84
#